data_AF-A0A7M7NBT7-F1
#
_entry.id   AF-A0A7M7NBT7-F1
#
_cell.length_a   1.000
_cell.length_b   1.000
_cell.length_c   1.000
_cell.angle_alpha   90.00
_cell.angle_beta   90.00
_cell.angle_gamma   90.00
#
_symmetry.space_group_name_H-M   'P 1'
#
loop_
_entity.id
_entity.type
_entity.pdbx_description
1 polymer ?
#
loop_
_entity_poly.entity_id
_entity_poly.type
_entity_poly.pdbx_seq_one_letter_code
_entity_poly.pdbx_strand_id
1 'polypeptide(L)'
;MQYLASKKKPTRWSSPETMVTGDQSTEGDSWSFGIVLWEIVTLGARPYPKMTFDTIQTEVANGYQMPRPRHCGQEVYTVMSGCWEKEATNRSNFDHILKSLERILEKTHTYLSLNDLDEGLYASTLDM
;
A
#
# COMPACT_ATOMS: atom_id res chain seq x y z
N MET A 1 -33.36 18.24 1.80
CA MET A 1 -32.13 18.36 2.60
C MET A 1 -31.38 17.03 2.57
N GLN A 2 -30.40 16.84 1.68
CA GLN A 2 -29.31 15.90 1.91
C GLN A 2 -28.13 16.33 1.03
N TYR A 3 -27.52 17.45 1.37
CA TYR A 3 -26.19 17.80 0.89
C TYR A 3 -25.19 17.11 1.82
N LEU A 4 -25.08 15.78 1.73
CA LEU A 4 -23.88 15.13 2.22
C LEU A 4 -22.88 15.29 1.10
N ALA A 5 -21.96 16.24 1.25
CA ALA A 5 -20.77 16.32 0.41
C ALA A 5 -20.26 14.89 0.20
N SER A 6 -20.11 14.45 -1.06
CA SER A 6 -19.48 13.17 -1.31
C SER A 6 -18.09 13.26 -0.67
N LYS A 7 -17.89 12.58 0.47
CA LYS A 7 -16.58 12.55 1.11
C LYS A 7 -15.68 11.90 0.07
N LYS A 8 -14.81 12.71 -0.57
CA LYS A 8 -13.77 12.19 -1.45
C LYS A 8 -12.95 11.21 -0.62
N LYS A 9 -13.14 9.91 -0.87
CA LYS A 9 -12.40 8.85 -0.19
C LYS A 9 -10.91 9.01 -0.54
N PRO A 10 -9.98 8.65 0.34
CA PRO A 10 -8.57 8.68 0.03
C PRO A 10 -8.23 7.58 -0.98
N THR A 11 -8.47 7.82 -2.27
CA THR A 11 -8.38 6.81 -3.35
C THR A 11 -7.05 6.04 -3.36
N ARG A 12 -5.94 6.69 -3.01
CA ARG A 12 -4.61 6.03 -2.98
C ARG A 12 -4.43 5.03 -1.84
N TRP A 13 -5.26 5.07 -0.80
CA TRP A 13 -5.19 4.13 0.31
C TRP A 13 -6.36 3.17 0.34
N SER A 14 -7.44 3.49 -0.36
CA SER A 14 -8.66 2.69 -0.37
C SER A 14 -8.42 1.32 -1.03
N SER A 15 -9.08 0.29 -0.54
CA SER A 15 -9.12 -1.03 -1.20
C SER A 15 -10.00 -0.97 -2.46
N PRO A 16 -9.89 -1.96 -3.38
CA PRO A 16 -10.69 -2.00 -4.61
C PRO A 16 -12.20 -1.87 -4.33
N GLU A 17 -12.73 -2.61 -3.36
CA GLU A 17 -14.13 -2.57 -2.97
C GLU A 17 -14.53 -1.21 -2.37
N THR A 18 -13.68 -0.61 -1.52
CA THR A 18 -13.94 0.74 -0.97
C THR A 18 -13.97 1.81 -2.06
N MET A 19 -13.12 1.69 -3.10
CA MET A 19 -13.14 2.61 -4.25
C MET A 19 -14.46 2.50 -5.03
N VAL A 20 -14.94 1.27 -5.26
CA VAL A 20 -16.11 0.99 -6.12
C VAL A 20 -17.43 1.21 -5.37
N THR A 21 -17.65 0.50 -4.26
CA THR A 21 -18.93 0.50 -3.53
C THR A 21 -18.90 1.43 -2.32
N GLY A 22 -17.72 1.62 -1.72
CA GLY A 22 -17.57 2.35 -0.47
C GLY A 22 -17.75 1.54 0.79
N ASP A 23 -17.80 0.23 0.64
CA ASP A 23 -17.80 -0.68 1.77
C ASP A 23 -16.45 -0.57 2.47
N GLN A 24 -16.51 -0.48 3.80
CA GLN A 24 -15.35 -0.45 4.68
C GLN A 24 -15.33 -1.75 5.47
N SER A 25 -14.15 -2.35 5.60
CA SER A 25 -13.96 -3.60 6.33
C SER A 25 -12.55 -3.67 6.90
N THR A 26 -12.32 -4.61 7.83
CA THR A 26 -10.99 -4.88 8.38
C THR A 26 -10.00 -5.32 7.30
N GLU A 27 -10.47 -6.03 6.27
CA GLU A 27 -9.67 -6.42 5.11
C GLU A 27 -9.33 -5.22 4.22
N GLY A 28 -10.22 -4.22 4.14
CA GLY A 28 -9.95 -2.94 3.50
C GLY A 28 -8.95 -2.08 4.29
N ASP A 29 -9.01 -2.13 5.62
CA ASP A 29 -8.00 -1.51 6.49
C ASP A 29 -6.65 -2.20 6.35
N SER A 30 -6.62 -3.53 6.17
CA SER A 30 -5.40 -4.28 5.90
C SER A 30 -4.73 -3.82 4.59
N TRP A 31 -5.53 -3.62 3.53
CA TRP A 31 -5.03 -3.01 2.27
C TRP A 31 -4.39 -1.64 2.50
N SER A 32 -5.12 -0.77 3.21
CA SER A 32 -4.66 0.59 3.54
C SER A 32 -3.35 0.57 4.32
N PHE A 33 -3.21 -0.37 5.25
CA PHE A 33 -1.98 -0.57 6.02
C PHE A 33 -0.80 -1.00 5.15
N GLY A 34 -1.02 -1.88 4.17
CA GLY A 34 0.01 -2.24 3.18
C GLY A 34 0.54 -1.02 2.42
N ILE A 35 -0.34 -0.09 2.04
CA ILE A 35 0.05 1.19 1.41
C ILE A 35 0.92 2.02 2.35
N VAL A 36 0.55 2.12 3.64
CA VAL A 36 1.33 2.84 4.65
C VAL A 36 2.72 2.20 4.85
N LEU A 37 2.82 0.87 4.87
CA LEU A 37 4.12 0.19 4.92
C LEU A 37 5.00 0.56 3.72
N TRP A 38 4.41 0.63 2.53
CA TRP A 38 5.12 1.05 1.33
C TRP A 38 5.60 2.51 1.44
N GLU A 39 4.78 3.41 1.98
CA GLU A 39 5.18 4.80 2.24
C GLU A 39 6.33 4.88 3.24
N ILE A 40 6.28 4.14 4.34
CA ILE A 40 7.36 4.08 5.34
C ILE A 40 8.66 3.64 4.66
N VAL A 41 8.61 2.56 3.87
CA VAL A 41 9.77 2.01 3.19
C VAL A 41 10.34 2.99 2.15
N THR A 42 9.49 3.76 1.50
CA THR A 42 9.89 4.75 0.48
C THR A 42 10.13 6.15 1.06
N LEU A 43 10.20 6.28 2.39
CA LEU A 43 10.44 7.53 3.11
C LEU A 43 9.40 8.62 2.82
N GLY A 44 8.13 8.23 2.68
CA GLY A 44 6.99 9.12 2.47
C GLY A 44 6.69 9.45 1.01
N ALA A 45 7.14 8.61 0.08
CA ALA A 45 6.81 8.78 -1.34
C ALA A 45 5.30 8.66 -1.58
N ARG A 46 4.82 9.30 -2.65
CA ARG A 46 3.40 9.23 -3.05
C ARG A 46 3.06 7.82 -3.58
N PRO A 47 2.09 7.11 -2.99
CA PRO A 47 1.66 5.79 -3.51
C PRO A 47 1.19 5.87 -4.96
N TYR A 48 1.42 4.80 -5.72
CA TYR A 48 1.13 4.71 -7.16
C TYR A 48 1.77 5.87 -7.95
N PRO A 49 3.12 5.94 -7.98
CA PRO A 49 3.82 7.01 -8.65
C PRO A 49 3.41 7.07 -10.12
N LYS A 50 3.22 8.30 -10.63
CA LYS A 50 2.83 8.59 -12.03
C LYS A 50 1.44 8.09 -12.45
N MET A 51 0.61 7.58 -11.54
CA MET A 51 -0.77 7.21 -11.83
C MET A 51 -1.78 8.29 -11.35
N THR A 52 -2.77 8.57 -12.19
CA THR A 52 -3.95 9.39 -11.81
C THR A 52 -4.92 8.56 -10.97
N PHE A 53 -5.92 9.20 -10.35
CA PHE A 53 -6.93 8.46 -9.57
C PHE A 53 -7.73 7.45 -10.41
N ASP A 54 -8.10 7.82 -11.64
CA ASP A 54 -8.85 6.94 -12.54
C ASP A 54 -8.01 5.73 -12.99
N THR A 55 -6.72 5.95 -13.26
CA THR A 55 -5.78 4.86 -13.58
C THR A 55 -5.59 3.94 -12.38
N ILE A 56 -5.45 4.48 -11.16
CA ILE A 56 -5.33 3.66 -9.95
C ILE A 56 -6.54 2.76 -9.79
N GLN A 57 -7.74 3.31 -9.89
CA GLN A 57 -8.98 2.55 -9.73
C GLN A 57 -9.07 1.40 -10.75
N THR A 58 -8.69 1.66 -12.00
CA THR A 58 -8.73 0.66 -13.09
C THR A 58 -7.68 -0.43 -12.89
N GLU A 59 -6.42 -0.06 -12.66
CA GLU A 59 -5.31 -1.01 -12.54
C GLU A 59 -5.44 -1.88 -11.29
N VAL A 60 -5.79 -1.28 -10.15
CA VAL A 60 -5.99 -2.01 -8.88
C VAL A 60 -7.15 -3.01 -9.00
N ALA A 61 -8.26 -2.63 -9.66
CA ALA A 61 -9.36 -3.56 -9.94
C ALA A 61 -8.93 -4.75 -10.84
N ASN A 62 -7.96 -4.53 -11.72
CA ASN A 62 -7.36 -5.56 -12.58
C ASN A 62 -6.30 -6.42 -11.87
N GLY A 63 -6.00 -6.14 -10.59
CA GLY A 63 -5.04 -6.91 -9.79
C GLY A 63 -3.63 -6.34 -9.78
N TYR A 64 -3.45 -5.08 -10.19
CA TYR A 64 -2.16 -4.40 -10.02
C TYR A 64 -1.80 -4.28 -8.54
N GLN A 65 -0.54 -4.56 -8.23
CA GLN A 65 0.11 -4.26 -6.96
C GLN A 65 1.36 -3.42 -7.23
N MET A 66 1.70 -2.51 -6.32
CA MET A 66 2.95 -1.75 -6.45
C MET A 66 4.14 -2.71 -6.41
N PRO A 67 5.12 -2.58 -7.33
CA PRO A 67 6.27 -3.47 -7.36
C PRO A 67 7.16 -3.26 -6.14
N ARG A 68 7.95 -4.29 -5.80
CA ARG A 68 8.94 -4.21 -4.71
C ARG A 68 9.94 -3.07 -4.96
N PRO A 69 10.07 -2.10 -4.04
CA PRO A 69 11.14 -1.12 -4.11
C PRO A 69 12.52 -1.80 -4.07
N ARG A 70 13.47 -1.34 -4.88
CA ARG A 70 14.80 -1.99 -5.00
C ARG A 70 15.51 -2.14 -3.65
N HIS A 71 15.44 -1.09 -2.84
CA HIS A 71 16.00 -1.00 -1.50
C HIS A 71 15.24 -1.80 -0.43
N CYS A 72 14.09 -2.40 -0.75
CA CYS A 72 13.25 -3.11 0.20
C CYS A 72 13.51 -4.61 0.20
N GLY A 73 13.88 -5.20 1.33
CA GLY A 73 14.04 -6.66 1.46
C GLY A 73 12.78 -7.43 1.09
N GLN A 74 12.96 -8.62 0.51
CA GLN A 74 11.85 -9.46 0.02
C GLN A 74 10.82 -9.76 1.12
N GLU A 75 11.26 -9.99 2.36
CA GLU A 75 10.36 -10.35 3.46
C GLU A 75 9.41 -9.22 3.83
N VAL A 76 9.92 -7.97 3.86
CA VAL A 76 9.10 -6.78 4.11
C VAL A 76 8.09 -6.60 2.97
N TYR A 77 8.52 -6.79 1.72
CA TYR A 77 7.61 -6.72 0.58
C TYR A 77 6.54 -7.82 0.60
N THR A 78 6.87 -9.04 1.02
CA THR A 78 5.89 -10.13 1.15
C THR A 78 4.75 -9.76 2.13
N VAL A 79 5.06 -9.01 3.20
CA VAL A 79 4.03 -8.48 4.10
C VAL A 79 3.12 -7.49 3.37
N MET A 80 3.70 -6.54 2.62
CA MET A 80 2.93 -5.58 1.83
C MET A 80 2.04 -6.27 0.79
N SER A 81 2.61 -7.18 -0.02
CA SER A 81 1.87 -7.87 -1.07
C SER A 81 0.73 -8.72 -0.51
N GLY A 82 0.94 -9.33 0.66
CA GLY A 82 -0.11 -10.07 1.38
C GLY A 82 -1.27 -9.16 1.85
N CYS A 83 -1.06 -7.85 2.00
CA CYS A 83 -2.12 -6.89 2.26
C CYS A 83 -2.93 -6.53 1.00
N TRP A 84 -2.33 -6.73 -0.18
CA TRP A 84 -2.87 -6.30 -1.47
C TRP A 84 -3.46 -7.44 -2.30
N GLU A 85 -3.77 -8.58 -1.66
CA GLU A 85 -4.49 -9.66 -2.31
C GLU A 85 -5.83 -9.15 -2.88
N LYS A 86 -6.12 -9.56 -4.12
CA LYS A 86 -7.32 -9.12 -4.85
C LYS A 86 -8.59 -9.47 -4.09
N GLU A 87 -8.70 -10.73 -3.69
CA GLU A 87 -9.80 -11.22 -2.87
C GLU A 87 -9.60 -10.80 -1.41
N ALA A 88 -10.55 -10.05 -0.85
CA ALA A 88 -10.44 -9.50 0.50
C ALA A 88 -10.17 -10.58 1.57
N THR A 89 -10.79 -11.75 1.42
CA THR A 89 -10.61 -12.89 2.34
C THR A 89 -9.22 -13.52 2.31
N ASN A 90 -8.44 -13.27 1.26
CA ASN A 90 -7.07 -13.79 1.14
C ASN A 90 -6.03 -12.82 1.72
N ARG A 91 -6.43 -11.58 2.02
CA ARG A 91 -5.52 -10.58 2.59
C ARG A 91 -5.04 -11.04 3.97
N SER A 92 -3.78 -10.74 4.27
CA SER A 92 -3.23 -10.97 5.60
C SER A 92 -3.98 -10.12 6.62
N ASN A 93 -4.53 -10.77 7.65
CA ASN A 93 -5.09 -10.06 8.80
C ASN A 93 -3.98 -9.47 9.68
N PHE A 94 -4.34 -8.55 10.58
CA PHE A 94 -3.38 -7.85 11.43
C PHE A 94 -2.57 -8.78 12.34
N ASP A 95 -3.12 -9.91 12.80
CA ASP A 95 -2.36 -10.88 13.60
C ASP A 95 -1.23 -11.53 12.78
N HIS A 96 -1.51 -11.86 11.52
CA HIS A 96 -0.52 -12.42 10.60
C HIS A 96 0.54 -11.38 10.20
N ILE A 97 0.11 -10.14 9.96
CA ILE A 97 1.00 -9.01 9.67
C ILE A 97 1.95 -8.78 10.84
N LEU A 98 1.43 -8.65 12.07
CA LEU A 98 2.22 -8.41 13.27
C LEU A 98 3.28 -9.50 13.48
N LYS A 99 2.87 -10.78 13.47
CA LYS A 99 3.79 -11.92 13.63
C LYS A 99 4.87 -11.97 12.56
N SER A 100 4.53 -11.55 11.33
CA SER A 100 5.51 -11.50 10.23
C SER A 100 6.52 -10.38 10.45
N LEU A 101 6.07 -9.20 10.88
CA LEU A 101 6.94 -8.07 11.20
C LEU A 101 7.83 -8.37 12.41
N GLU A 102 7.31 -8.98 13.48
CA GLU A 102 8.09 -9.43 14.63
C GLU A 102 9.21 -10.40 14.22
N ARG A 103 8.87 -11.41 13.41
CA ARG A 103 9.86 -12.36 12.89
C ARG A 103 10.92 -11.70 12.01
N ILE A 104 10.53 -10.68 11.25
CA ILE A 104 11.48 -9.89 10.46
C ILE A 104 12.43 -9.19 11.44
N LEU A 105 11.92 -8.48 12.45
CA LEU A 105 12.71 -7.73 13.45
C LEU A 105 13.72 -8.57 14.23
N GLU A 106 13.46 -9.87 14.44
CA GLU A 106 14.37 -10.80 15.12
C GLU A 106 15.66 -11.09 14.33
N LYS A 107 15.71 -10.78 13.03
CA LYS A 107 16.84 -11.16 12.16
C LYS A 107 17.92 -10.07 12.12
N THR A 108 19.18 -10.45 12.26
CA THR A 108 20.32 -9.52 12.14
C THR A 108 20.72 -9.26 10.67
N HIS A 109 19.81 -8.74 9.85
CA HIS A 109 20.12 -8.38 8.45
C HIS A 109 19.47 -7.06 8.04
N THR A 110 20.02 -6.44 7.00
CA THR A 110 19.53 -5.18 6.45
C THR A 110 18.16 -5.37 5.81
N TYR A 111 17.11 -4.78 6.41
CA TYR A 111 15.75 -4.78 5.87
C TYR A 111 15.57 -3.78 4.73
N LEU A 112 16.23 -2.64 4.85
CA LEU A 112 16.22 -1.54 3.89
C LEU A 112 17.66 -1.13 3.56
N SER A 113 18.05 -1.24 2.29
CA SER A 113 19.35 -0.78 1.80
C SER A 113 19.19 0.64 1.27
N LEU A 114 19.38 1.65 2.12
CA LEU A 114 19.19 3.06 1.73
C LEU A 114 20.16 3.53 0.63
N ASN A 115 21.27 2.82 0.43
CA ASN A 115 22.20 3.07 -0.69
C ASN A 115 21.55 2.80 -2.05
N ASP A 116 20.50 1.96 -2.09
CA ASP A 116 19.79 1.58 -3.32
C ASP A 116 18.45 2.35 -3.47
N LEU A 117 18.21 3.37 -2.64
CA LEU A 117 17.02 4.20 -2.71
C LEU A 117 17.05 5.06 -3.98
N ASP A 118 16.05 4.90 -4.84
CA ASP A 118 15.87 5.76 -6.01
C ASP A 118 15.11 7.03 -5.60
N GLU A 119 15.83 8.01 -5.07
CA GLU A 119 15.26 9.30 -4.68
C GLU A 119 14.56 10.00 -5.86
N GLY A 120 14.98 9.80 -7.12
CA GLY A 120 14.32 10.41 -8.27
C GLY A 120 12.95 9.81 -8.57
N LEU A 121 12.78 8.51 -8.34
CA LEU A 121 11.51 7.80 -8.49
C LEU A 121 10.55 8.08 -7.32
N TYR A 122 11.09 8.24 -6.11
CA TYR A 122 10.33 8.36 -4.87
C TYR A 122 10.27 9.78 -4.31
N ALA A 123 11.01 10.72 -4.88
CA ALA A 123 10.90 12.13 -4.55
C ALA A 123 9.43 12.51 -4.67
N SER A 124 8.92 13.12 -3.59
CA SER A 124 7.69 13.86 -3.69
C SER A 124 7.94 14.96 -4.71
N THR A 125 7.50 14.75 -5.96
CA THR A 125 7.13 15.89 -6.79
C THR A 125 5.92 16.50 -6.11
N LEU A 126 6.21 17.30 -5.08
CA LEU A 126 5.39 18.44 -4.73
C LEU A 126 5.11 19.15 -6.06
N ASP A 127 3.84 19.45 -6.28
CA ASP A 127 3.30 20.21 -7.41
C ASP A 127 3.01 19.41 -8.70
N MET A 128 1.77 18.91 -8.77
CA MET A 128 0.82 19.36 -9.80
C MET A 128 -0.62 19.28 -9.27
#